data_AF-Q2I356-F1
#
_entry.id   AF-Q2I356-F1
#
_cell.length_a   1.000
_cell.length_b   1.000
_cell.length_c   1.000
_cell.angle_alpha   90.00
_cell.angle_beta   90.00
_cell.angle_gamma   90.00
#
_symmetry.space_group_name_H-M   'P 1'
#
loop_
_entity.id
_entity.type
_entity.pdbx_description
1 polymer ?
#
loop_
_entity_poly.entity_id
_entity_poly.type
_entity_poly.pdbx_seq_one_letter_code
_entity_poly.pdbx_strand_id
1 'polypeptide(L)' 'HWHGFFQKGTNWADGPAFVNQCPIASGHSFLYDFQVPDQA' A
#
# COMPACT_ATOMS: atom_id res chain seq x y z
N HIS A 1 -5.82 1.32 -1.07
CA HIS A 1 -5.75 -0.05 -0.54
C HIS A 1 -5.83 -1.03 -1.68
N TRP A 2 -5.00 -2.07 -1.65
CA TRP A 2 -4.93 -3.08 -2.70
C TRP A 2 -5.54 -4.38 -2.19
N HIS A 3 -6.87 -4.43 -2.22
CA HIS A 3 -7.62 -5.53 -1.64
C HIS A 3 -7.21 -6.87 -2.24
N GLY A 4 -6.87 -7.83 -1.38
CA GLY A 4 -6.50 -9.19 -1.78
C GLY A 4 -5.00 -9.43 -1.90
N PHE A 5 -4.14 -8.42 -1.91
CA PHE A 5 -2.69 -8.63 -1.91
C PHE A 5 -2.13 -8.82 -0.51
N PHE A 6 -1.20 -9.76 -0.34
CA PHE A 6 -0.64 -10.11 0.97
C PHE A 6 0.29 -9.05 1.55
N GLN A 7 0.87 -8.18 0.72
CA GLN A 7 1.75 -7.08 1.15
C GLN A 7 2.87 -7.50 2.13
N LYS A 8 3.42 -8.72 1.95
CA LYS A 8 4.49 -9.24 2.83
C LYS A 8 5.75 -8.39 2.67
N GLY A 9 6.20 -7.77 3.76
CA GLY A 9 7.35 -6.85 3.76
C GLY A 9 7.03 -5.43 3.25
N THR A 10 5.83 -5.20 2.70
CA THR A 10 5.37 -3.93 2.14
C THR A 10 4.06 -3.46 2.78
N ASN A 11 3.84 -3.75 4.07
CA ASN A 11 2.60 -3.36 4.75
C ASN A 11 2.35 -1.83 4.73
N TRP A 12 3.40 -1.01 4.63
CA TRP A 12 3.29 0.44 4.42
C TRP A 12 2.52 0.82 3.14
N ALA A 13 2.47 -0.08 2.15
CA ALA A 13 1.78 0.12 0.89
C ALA A 13 0.34 -0.40 0.90
N ASP A 14 -0.14 -0.96 2.01
CA ASP A 14 -1.41 -1.67 2.04
C ASP A 14 -2.63 -0.74 1.87
N GLY A 15 -2.55 0.51 2.31
CA GLY A 15 -3.51 1.55 1.95
C GLY A 15 -4.44 2.11 3.03
N PRO A 16 -4.92 1.35 4.04
CA PRO A 16 -5.79 1.90 5.06
C PRO A 16 -5.15 3.07 5.82
N ALA A 17 -5.81 4.23 5.74
CA ALA A 17 -5.36 5.44 6.41
C ALA A 17 -5.40 5.26 7.94
N PHE A 18 -4.42 5.84 8.61
CA PHE A 18 -4.24 5.81 10.07
C PHE A 18 -3.97 4.42 10.65
N VAL A 19 -3.77 3.40 9.80
CA VAL A 19 -3.28 2.07 10.18
C VAL A 19 -1.94 1.81 9.51
N ASN A 20 -1.92 1.82 8.18
CA ASN A 20 -0.74 1.47 7.39
C ASN A 20 0.00 2.71 6.85
N GLN A 21 -0.70 3.85 6.77
CA GLN A 21 -0.17 5.11 6.27
C GLN A 21 -1.00 6.32 6.70
N CYS A 22 -0.44 7.53 6.57
CA CYS A 22 -1.24 8.75 6.50
C CYS A 22 -1.90 8.90 5.11
N PRO A 23 -3.04 9.64 4.98
CA PRO A 23 -3.57 10.01 3.68
C PRO A 23 -2.56 10.82 2.86
N ILE A 24 -2.52 10.60 1.55
CA ILE A 24 -1.73 11.44 0.65
C ILE A 24 -2.37 12.83 0.61
N ALA A 25 -1.57 13.86 0.92
CA ALA A 25 -2.05 15.25 0.91
C ALA A 25 -2.37 15.73 -0.50
N SER A 26 -3.30 16.69 -0.61
CA SER A 26 -3.65 17.31 -1.89
C SER A 26 -2.43 17.92 -2.58
N GLY A 27 -2.30 17.73 -3.89
CA GLY A 27 -1.16 18.21 -4.68
C GLY A 27 0.12 17.37 -4.57
N HIS A 28 0.12 16.31 -3.75
CA HIS A 28 1.25 15.39 -3.64
C HIS A 28 0.96 14.03 -4.30
N SER A 29 2.03 13.27 -4.53
CA SER A 29 1.97 11.90 -5.04
C SER A 29 2.77 10.99 -4.13
N PHE A 30 2.38 9.72 -4.09
CA PHE A 30 3.08 8.68 -3.35
C PHE A 30 3.04 7.40 -4.18
N LEU A 31 4.21 6.81 -4.42
CA LEU A 31 4.33 5.58 -5.18
C LEU A 31 4.15 4.39 -4.23
N TYR A 32 3.20 3.53 -4.55
CA TYR A 32 3.10 2.20 -3.96
C TYR A 32 3.93 1.24 -4.81
N ASP A 33 5.03 0.74 -4.26
CA ASP A 33 5.95 -0.16 -4.95
C ASP A 33 6.11 -1.44 -4.13
N PHE A 34 5.49 -2.51 -4.62
CA PHE A 34 5.49 -3.82 -3.97
C PHE A 34 5.40 -4.95 -5.00
N GLN A 35 5.81 -6.15 -4.59
CA GLN A 35 5.80 -7.35 -5.41
C GLN A 35 4.61 -8.25 -5.08
N VAL A 36 4.23 -9.09 -6.06
CA VAL A 36 3.20 -10.13 -5.91
C VAL A 36 3.80 -11.49 -6.29
N PRO A 37 4.66 -12.08 -5.45
CA PRO A 37 5.40 -13.29 -5.82
C PRO A 37 4.56 -14.58 -5.72
N ASP A 38 3.50 -14.58 -4.91
CA ASP A 38 2.78 -15.80 -4.49
C ASP A 38 1.26 -15.72 -4.68
N GLN A 39 0.77 -14.80 -5.52
CA GLN A 39 -0.66 -14.63 -5.85
C GLN A 39 -0.86 -14.36 -7.34
N ALA A 40 -1.93 -14.91 -7.93
CA ALA A 40 -2.30 -14.74 -9.34
C ALA A 40 -3.84 -14.70 -9.50
#